data_AF-A0AAX3A5L5-F1
#
_entry.id   AF-A0AAX3A5L5-F1
#
_cell.length_a   1.000
_cell.length_b   1.000
_cell.length_c   1.000
_cell.angle_alpha   90.00
_cell.angle_beta   90.00
_cell.angle_gamma   90.00
#
_symmetry.space_group_name_H-M   'P 1'
#
loop_
_entity.id
_entity.type
_entity.pdbx_description
1 polymer ?
#
loop_
_entity_poly.entity_id
_entity_poly.type
_entity_poly.pdbx_seq_one_letter_code
_entity_poly.pdbx_strand_id
1 'polypeptide(L)' 'MSTFWRYIRIQAMVFVVGIVGPIFLIVYFAAQPDPTLKWMYFAGLVITGVEVLIALELTRVSAPTDTTIDRPE' A
#
# COMPACT_ATOMS: atom_id res chain seq x y z
N MET A 1 19.45 7.44 -16.16
CA MET A 1 18.04 7.58 -16.59
C MET A 1 17.16 6.35 -16.31
N SER A 2 17.64 5.29 -15.63
CA SER A 2 16.84 4.08 -15.36
C SER A 2 16.15 4.06 -13.98
N THR A 3 16.75 4.61 -12.93
CA THR A 3 16.21 4.55 -11.56
C THR A 3 14.89 5.30 -11.41
N PHE A 4 14.77 6.50 -11.99
CA PHE A 4 13.53 7.29 -11.96
C PHE A 4 12.37 6.54 -12.64
N TRP A 5 12.62 5.96 -13.81
CA TRP A 5 11.62 5.17 -14.54
C TRP A 5 11.27 3.86 -13.83
N ARG A 6 12.24 3.22 -13.16
CA ARG A 6 11.99 2.05 -12.33
C ARG A 6 11.10 2.39 -11.14
N TYR A 7 11.33 3.54 -10.51
CA TYR A 7 10.52 4.03 -9.41
C TYR A 7 9.07 4.32 -9.85
N ILE A 8 8.88 5.04 -10.96
CA ILE A 8 7.53 5.29 -11.53
C ILE A 8 6.79 3.98 -11.81
N ARG A 9 7.46 2.99 -12.39
CA ARG A 9 6.82 1.72 -12.75
C ARG A 9 6.39 0.93 -11.52
N ILE A 10 7.22 0.90 -10.49
CA ILE A 10 6.90 0.25 -9.20
C ILE A 10 5.76 1.01 -8.51
N GLN A 11 5.84 2.35 -8.45
CA GLN A 11 4.82 3.17 -7.82
C GLN A 11 3.47 3.06 -8.54
N ALA A 12 3.45 3.00 -9.87
CA ALA A 12 2.24 2.78 -10.64
C ALA A 12 1.63 1.39 -10.36
N MET A 13 2.45 0.34 -10.25
CA MET A 13 1.95 -0.99 -9.86
C MET A 13 1.39 -1.00 -8.43
N VAL A 14 2.10 -0.39 -7.48
CA VAL A 14 1.64 -0.28 -6.08
C VAL A 14 0.33 0.51 -6.02
N PHE A 15 0.21 1.59 -6.79
CA PHE A 15 -1.02 2.38 -6.85
C PHE A 15 -2.21 1.58 -7.41
N VAL A 16 -2.00 0.79 -8.48
CA VAL A 16 -3.05 -0.05 -9.07
C VAL A 16 -3.48 -1.18 -8.14
N VAL A 17 -2.54 -1.80 -7.43
CA VAL A 17 -2.86 -2.88 -6.47
C VAL A 17 -3.45 -2.31 -5.19
N GLY A 18 -2.96 -1.17 -4.73
CA GLY A 18 -3.36 -0.57 -3.47
C GLY A 18 -4.73 0.10 -3.50
N ILE A 19 -5.10 0.67 -4.64
CA ILE A 19 -6.40 1.33 -4.77
C ILE A 19 -7.59 0.34 -4.71
N VAL A 20 -7.34 -0.97 -4.80
CA VAL A 20 -8.38 -2.00 -4.73
C VAL A 20 -9.17 -1.91 -3.42
N GLY A 21 -8.50 -1.74 -2.28
CA GLY A 21 -9.14 -1.61 -0.96
C GLY A 21 -10.09 -0.40 -0.90
N PRO A 22 -9.60 0.82 -1.19
CA PRO A 22 -10.43 2.03 -1.30
C PRO A 22 -11.59 1.91 -2.29
N ILE A 23 -11.39 1.33 -3.48
CA ILE A 23 -12.47 1.16 -4.47
C ILE A 23 -13.58 0.27 -3.91
N PHE A 24 -13.24 -0.83 -3.25
CA PHE A 24 -14.24 -1.74 -2.65
C PHE A 24 -15.08 -1.04 -1.59
N LEU A 25 -14.44 -0.23 -0.74
CA LEU A 25 -15.12 0.56 0.28
C LEU A 25 -16.01 1.63 -0.35
N ILE A 26 -15.51 2.35 -1.36
CA ILE A 26 -16.29 3.36 -2.09
C ILE A 26 -17.55 2.73 -2.70
N VAL A 27 -17.42 1.59 -3.41
CA VAL A 27 -18.56 0.91 -4.01
C VAL A 27 -19.55 0.44 -2.94
N TYR A 28 -19.07 -0.13 -1.83
CA TYR A 28 -19.93 -0.57 -0.74
C TYR A 28 -20.77 0.57 -0.15
N PHE A 29 -20.18 1.75 0.05
CA PHE A 29 -20.90 2.91 0.62
C PHE A 29 -21.71 3.70 -0.42
N ALA A 30 -21.29 3.72 -1.67
CA ALA A 30 -21.98 4.43 -2.75
C ALA A 30 -23.19 3.65 -3.30
N ALA A 31 -23.14 2.32 -3.24
CA ALA A 31 -24.30 1.51 -3.55
C ALA A 31 -25.36 1.66 -2.46
N GLN A 32 -26.60 1.91 -2.88
CA GLN A 32 -27.81 1.81 -2.04
C GLN A 32 -27.84 0.47 -1.29
N PRO A 33 -28.57 0.32 -0.17
CA PRO A 33 -28.43 -0.83 0.75
C PRO A 33 -28.72 -2.17 0.05
N ASP A 34 -27.69 -2.73 -0.55
CA ASP A 34 -27.67 -4.02 -1.22
C ASP A 34 -26.93 -5.00 -0.30
N PRO A 35 -27.65 -5.96 0.32
CA PRO A 35 -27.06 -6.97 1.18
C PRO A 35 -25.94 -7.77 0.50
N THR A 36 -25.98 -7.86 -0.84
CA THR A 36 -25.02 -8.59 -1.66
C THR A 36 -23.63 -7.95 -1.63
N LEU A 37 -23.50 -6.68 -1.22
CA LEU A 37 -22.23 -5.96 -1.20
C LEU A 37 -21.49 -6.04 0.14
N LYS A 38 -22.08 -6.65 1.18
CA LYS A 38 -21.45 -6.73 2.53
C LYS A 38 -20.06 -7.36 2.52
N TRP A 39 -19.78 -8.29 1.59
CA TRP A 39 -18.44 -8.87 1.48
C TRP A 39 -17.39 -7.84 1.03
N MET A 40 -17.77 -6.85 0.21
CA MET A 40 -16.87 -5.79 -0.26
C MET A 40 -16.42 -4.89 0.89
N TYR A 41 -17.26 -4.67 1.90
CA TYR A 41 -16.87 -3.96 3.11
C TYR A 41 -15.72 -4.67 3.84
N PHE A 42 -15.91 -5.96 4.17
CA PHE A 42 -14.91 -6.72 4.90
C PHE A 42 -13.65 -6.96 4.06
N ALA A 43 -13.80 -7.30 2.77
CA ALA A 43 -12.68 -7.48 1.86
C ALA A 43 -11.90 -6.17 1.67
N GLY A 44 -12.60 -5.04 1.46
CA GLY A 44 -11.99 -3.73 1.31
C GLY A 44 -11.20 -3.29 2.54
N LEU A 45 -11.73 -3.53 3.75
CA LEU A 45 -11.03 -3.27 5.00
C LEU A 45 -9.78 -4.15 5.17
N VAL A 46 -9.89 -5.45 4.91
CA VAL A 46 -8.76 -6.39 5.03
C VAL A 46 -7.66 -6.02 4.04
N ILE A 47 -8.00 -5.78 2.76
CA ILE A 47 -7.04 -5.39 1.73
C ILE A 47 -6.33 -4.11 2.14
N THR A 48 -7.07 -3.08 2.55
CA THR A 48 -6.50 -1.79 2.99
C THR A 48 -5.57 -1.97 4.19
N GLY A 49 -5.99 -2.75 5.20
CA GLY A 49 -5.18 -3.01 6.37
C GLY A 49 -3.88 -3.75 6.03
N VAL A 50 -3.95 -4.79 5.22
CA VAL A 50 -2.77 -5.54 4.75
C VAL A 50 -1.83 -4.64 3.96
N GLU A 51 -2.36 -3.77 3.10
CA GLU A 51 -1.54 -2.85 2.32
C GLU A 51 -0.75 -1.88 3.20
N VAL A 52 -1.40 -1.30 4.21
CA VAL A 52 -0.74 -0.42 5.20
C VAL A 52 0.33 -1.18 5.99
N LEU A 53 0.07 -2.43 6.38
CA LEU A 53 1.06 -3.27 7.08
C LEU A 53 2.27 -3.57 6.18
N ILE A 54 2.06 -3.88 4.91
CA ILE A 54 3.13 -4.08 3.92
C ILE A 54 3.95 -2.79 3.77
N ALA A 55 3.31 -1.63 3.65
CA ALA A 55 3.99 -0.35 3.53
C ALA A 55 4.85 -0.05 4.77
N LEU A 56 4.34 -0.36 5.97
CA LEU A 56 5.07 -0.19 7.22
C LEU A 56 6.29 -1.10 7.30
N GLU A 57 6.14 -2.36 6.90
CA GLU A 57 7.25 -3.33 6.87
C GLU A 57 8.31 -2.96 5.84
N LEU A 58 7.90 -2.58 4.63
CA LEU A 58 8.82 -2.08 3.59
C LEU A 58 9.61 -0.85 4.06
N THR A 59 8.96 0.04 4.81
CA THR A 59 9.62 1.21 5.40
C THR A 59 10.65 0.79 6.45
N ARG A 60 10.33 -0.18 7.32
CA ARG A 60 11.25 -0.72 8.32
C ARG A 60 12.49 -1.34 7.68
N VAL A 61 12.34 -2.18 6.65
CA VAL A 61 13.47 -2.85 6.00
C VAL A 61 14.29 -1.92 5.10
N SER A 62 13.72 -0.81 4.64
CA SER A 62 14.41 0.16 3.78
C SER A 62 15.16 1.24 4.57
N ALA A 63 15.07 1.24 5.91
CA ALA A 63 15.78 2.20 6.74
C ALA A 63 17.30 2.00 6.61
N PRO A 64 18.09 3.05 6.29
CA PRO A 64 19.54 2.96 6.27
C PRO A 64 20.06 2.53 7.63
N THR A 65 20.99 1.58 7.67
CA THR A 65 21.78 1.31 8.88
C THR A 65 22.72 2.50 9.07
N ASP A 66 22.57 3.25 10.17
CA ASP A 66 23.47 4.34 10.49
C ASP A 66 24.86 3.78 10.85
N THR A 67 25.76 3.74 9.85
CA THR A 67 27.17 3.34 10.00
C THR A 67 28.08 4.49 10.41
N THR A 68 27.57 5.54 11.08
CA THR A 68 28.41 6.67 11.54
C THR A 68 29.47 6.27 12.59
N ILE A 69 29.45 5.04 13.10
CA ILE A 69 30.45 4.47 14.02
C ILE A 69 31.59 3.77 13.24
N ASP A 70 32.29 4.43 12.31
CA ASP A 70 33.56 3.85 11.79
C ASP A 70 34.50 4.87 11.11
N ARG A 71 34.49 6.13 11.55
CA ARG A 71 35.47 7.12 11.07
C ARG A 71 36.57 7.32 12.14
N PRO A 72 37.76 6.71 11.99
CA PRO A 72 38.92 7.13 12.77
C PRO A 72 39.33 8.54 12.33
N GLU A 73 39.65 9.37 13.32
CA GLU A 73 40.13 10.76 13.22
C GLU A 73 41.58 10.88 12.74
#